data_AF-A0A2P6SQL1-F1
#
_entry.id   AF-A0A2P6SQL1-F1
#
_cell.length_a   1.000
_cell.length_b   1.000
_cell.length_c   1.000
_cell.angle_alpha   90.00
_cell.angle_beta   90.00
_cell.angle_gamma   90.00
#
_symmetry.space_group_name_H-M   'P 1'
#
loop_
_entity.id
_entity.type
_entity.pdbx_description
1 polymer ?
#
loop_
_entity_poly.entity_id
_entity_poly.type
_entity_poly.pdbx_seq_one_letter_code
_entity_poly.pdbx_strand_id
1 'polypeptide(L)'
;MILVNQITDDYSTLADAHVLPATNVGFQAGLSIKTYIKSTTTPIATVYSPRTEIGDTLAPMVASFSSRGPSIASPGILKPDIIGPGLNILAAWPVSVDNVTTFDILSGTLVSCPHLSGIAALIKSSHPDWSPAAIKSAIMTIADMLNLEGIPIVDRSNIPADIYSTGSSHVIYDIKPMTRGSSMT
;
A
#
# COMPACT_ATOMS: atom_id res chain seq x y z
N MET A 1 -16.96 18.18 3.06
CA MET A 1 -16.37 17.71 4.33
C MET A 1 -14.88 17.54 4.14
N ILE A 2 -14.04 17.92 5.11
CA ILE A 2 -12.59 17.69 5.06
C ILE A 2 -12.23 16.81 6.26
N LEU A 3 -11.76 15.59 5.99
CA LEU A 3 -11.32 14.62 6.99
C LEU A 3 -9.82 14.75 7.15
N VAL A 4 -9.37 15.12 8.35
CA VAL A 4 -7.96 15.33 8.65
C VAL A 4 -7.42 14.09 9.36
N ASN A 5 -6.35 13.51 8.81
CA ASN A 5 -5.64 12.41 9.45
C ASN A 5 -5.17 12.76 10.86
N GLN A 6 -5.10 11.74 11.72
CA GLN A 6 -4.40 11.83 12.99
C GLN A 6 -2.88 11.79 12.75
N ILE A 7 -2.09 12.17 13.77
CA ILE A 7 -0.62 12.06 13.76
C ILE A 7 -0.17 10.62 13.44
N THR A 8 -0.98 9.63 13.82
CA THR A 8 -0.74 8.20 13.58
C THR A 8 -0.93 7.75 12.14
N ASP A 9 -1.64 8.51 11.31
CA ASP A 9 -1.86 8.17 9.90
C ASP A 9 -1.01 9.01 8.96
N ASP A 10 -0.65 10.21 9.43
CA ASP A 10 0.22 11.18 8.78
C ASP A 10 -0.08 11.34 7.27
N TYR A 11 0.76 10.83 6.37
CA TYR A 11 0.58 10.97 4.92
C TYR A 11 -0.35 9.91 4.26
N SER A 12 -0.74 8.85 4.97
CA SER A 12 -1.59 7.79 4.41
C SER A 12 -3.03 8.27 4.23
N THR A 13 -3.43 8.60 3.00
CA THR A 13 -4.80 9.06 2.69
C THR A 13 -5.66 7.95 2.10
N LEU A 14 -6.92 7.90 2.53
CA LEU A 14 -7.91 6.92 2.10
C LEU A 14 -8.91 7.56 1.13
N ALA A 15 -9.20 6.85 0.04
CA ALA A 15 -10.18 7.24 -0.97
C ALA A 15 -11.57 6.66 -0.66
N ASP A 16 -12.01 6.79 0.59
CA ASP A 16 -13.30 6.24 1.04
C ASP A 16 -14.47 7.06 0.47
N ALA A 17 -15.51 6.33 0.03
CA ALA A 17 -16.73 6.95 -0.44
C ALA A 17 -17.56 7.53 0.71
N HIS A 18 -18.08 8.75 0.51
CA HIS A 18 -18.94 9.42 1.47
C HIS A 18 -20.22 9.93 0.79
N VAL A 19 -21.33 9.94 1.53
CA VAL A 19 -22.64 10.42 1.04
C VAL A 19 -22.62 11.93 0.71
N LEU A 20 -21.75 12.69 1.37
CA LEU A 20 -21.54 14.11 1.11
C LEU A 20 -20.17 14.33 0.46
N PRO A 21 -19.99 15.37 -0.39
CA PRO A 21 -18.69 15.69 -0.95
C PRO A 21 -17.62 15.79 0.14
N ALA A 22 -16.60 14.94 0.06
CA ALA A 22 -15.59 14.80 1.10
C ALA A 22 -14.20 14.61 0.49
N THR A 23 -13.17 14.98 1.25
CA THR A 23 -11.77 14.71 0.92
C THR A 23 -11.03 14.35 2.20
N ASN A 24 -10.14 13.36 2.13
CA ASN A 24 -9.23 13.00 3.22
C ASN A 24 -7.85 13.60 2.95
N VAL A 25 -7.30 14.28 3.94
CA VAL A 25 -6.02 14.99 3.84
C VAL A 25 -5.07 14.53 4.94
N GLY A 26 -3.77 14.52 4.62
CA GLY A 26 -2.73 14.19 5.57
C GLY A 26 -2.68 15.15 6.77
N PHE A 27 -2.00 14.72 7.84
CA PHE A 27 -1.98 15.46 9.11
C PHE A 27 -1.44 16.89 8.94
N GLN A 28 -0.30 17.04 8.24
CA GLN A 28 0.33 18.33 8.00
C GLN A 28 -0.54 19.28 7.17
N ALA A 29 -1.21 18.77 6.13
CA ALA A 29 -2.15 19.56 5.33
C ALA A 29 -3.34 20.02 6.19
N GLY A 30 -3.84 19.15 7.07
CA GLY A 30 -4.87 19.48 8.03
C GLY A 30 -4.48 20.58 9.02
N LEU A 31 -3.22 20.63 9.46
CA LEU A 31 -2.71 21.74 10.30
C LEU A 31 -2.70 23.07 9.53
N SER A 32 -2.30 23.06 8.26
CA SER A 32 -2.37 24.23 7.38
C SER A 32 -3.81 24.71 7.19
N ILE A 33 -4.75 23.78 6.98
CA ILE A 33 -6.19 24.10 6.87
C ILE A 33 -6.72 24.69 8.17
N LYS A 34 -6.38 24.14 9.34
CA LYS A 34 -6.77 24.69 10.65
C LYS A 34 -6.21 26.09 10.86
N THR A 35 -4.99 26.34 10.41
CA THR A 35 -4.38 27.69 10.45
C THR A 35 -5.12 28.65 9.52
N TYR A 36 -5.45 28.23 8.30
CA TYR A 36 -6.25 29.01 7.36
C TYR A 36 -7.62 29.40 7.93
N ILE A 37 -8.34 28.45 8.56
CA ILE A 37 -9.64 28.71 9.19
C ILE A 37 -9.54 29.81 10.26
N LYS A 38 -8.43 29.88 10.99
CA LYS A 38 -8.20 30.91 12.03
C LYS A 38 -7.75 32.26 11.46
N SER A 39 -7.31 32.30 10.20
CA SER A 39 -6.73 33.51 9.58
C SER A 39 -7.76 34.48 9.01
N THR A 40 -9.02 34.04 8.82
CA THR A 40 -10.10 34.84 8.25
C THR A 40 -11.41 34.56 8.97
N THR A 41 -12.31 35.55 9.01
CA THR A 41 -13.67 35.39 9.56
C THR A 41 -14.61 34.67 8.60
N THR A 42 -14.24 34.53 7.33
CA THR A 42 -15.06 33.91 6.27
C THR A 42 -14.25 32.86 5.48
N PRO A 43 -13.82 31.76 6.11
CA PRO A 43 -13.08 30.71 5.42
C PRO A 43 -13.97 30.01 4.39
N ILE A 44 -13.50 29.92 3.15
CA ILE A 44 -14.19 29.24 2.04
C ILE A 44 -13.23 28.23 1.43
N ALA A 45 -13.72 27.02 1.17
CA ALA A 45 -12.99 25.98 0.47
C ALA A 45 -13.92 25.28 -0.52
N THR A 46 -13.33 24.76 -1.60
CA THR A 46 -14.03 23.99 -2.63
C THR A 46 -13.44 22.59 -2.67
N VAL A 47 -14.30 21.58 -2.62
CA VAL A 47 -13.92 20.18 -2.85
C VAL A 47 -14.26 19.86 -4.30
N TYR A 48 -13.25 19.54 -5.09
CA TYR A 48 -13.42 19.17 -6.50
C TYR A 48 -13.82 17.71 -6.66
N SER A 49 -14.33 17.37 -7.84
CA SER A 49 -14.54 15.97 -8.24
C SER A 49 -13.21 15.19 -8.16
N PRO A 50 -13.24 13.91 -7.78
CA PRO A 50 -12.03 13.10 -7.63
C PRO A 50 -11.29 12.95 -8.96
N ARG A 51 -9.96 12.92 -8.88
CA ARG A 51 -9.06 12.65 -10.01
C ARG A 51 -8.04 11.60 -9.59
N THR A 52 -7.70 10.71 -10.51
CA THR A 52 -6.59 9.77 -10.33
C THR A 52 -5.29 10.45 -10.75
N GLU A 53 -4.32 10.50 -9.84
CA GLU A 53 -2.95 10.89 -10.12
C GLU A 53 -2.08 9.64 -10.21
N ILE A 54 -1.15 9.61 -11.17
CA ILE A 54 -0.22 8.50 -11.38
C ILE A 54 1.19 9.06 -11.30
N GLY A 55 2.12 8.28 -10.74
CA GLY A 55 3.52 8.68 -10.62
C GLY A 55 3.86 9.43 -9.34
N ASP A 56 3.19 9.08 -8.23
CA ASP A 56 3.67 9.46 -6.90
C ASP A 56 5.08 8.90 -6.71
N THR A 57 6.07 9.77 -6.60
CA THR A 57 7.48 9.40 -6.50
C THR A 57 7.79 8.62 -5.22
N LEU A 58 6.95 8.78 -4.19
CA LEU A 58 7.11 8.05 -2.93
C LEU A 58 6.52 6.65 -2.96
N ALA A 59 5.78 6.27 -4.02
CA ALA A 59 5.25 4.92 -4.15
C ALA A 59 6.36 3.91 -4.53
N PRO A 60 6.32 2.67 -4.00
CA PRO A 60 5.50 2.23 -2.88
C PRO A 60 5.92 2.83 -1.52
N MET A 61 4.93 3.04 -0.66
CA MET A 61 5.07 3.45 0.74
C MET A 61 4.26 2.50 1.62
N VAL A 62 4.73 2.23 2.84
CA VAL A 62 4.00 1.36 3.77
C VAL A 62 2.88 2.13 4.47
N ALA A 63 1.63 1.80 4.14
CA ALA A 63 0.43 2.44 4.69
C ALA A 63 0.33 2.39 6.23
N SER A 64 -0.33 3.39 6.82
CA SER A 64 -0.44 3.54 8.27
C SER A 64 -1.12 2.37 8.98
N PHE A 65 -2.16 1.79 8.37
CA PHE A 65 -2.90 0.65 8.91
C PHE A 65 -2.13 -0.68 8.82
N SER A 66 -1.02 -0.74 8.06
CA SER A 66 -0.27 -1.98 7.89
C SER A 66 0.38 -2.38 9.21
N SER A 67 0.04 -3.56 9.73
CA SER A 67 0.62 -4.09 10.95
C SER A 67 2.13 -4.25 10.83
N ARG A 68 2.83 -4.05 11.95
CA ARG A 68 4.29 -4.13 12.04
C ARG A 68 4.71 -5.29 12.93
N GLY A 69 5.86 -5.86 12.64
CA GLY A 69 6.52 -6.85 13.49
C GLY A 69 7.15 -6.25 14.74
N PRO A 70 7.85 -7.07 15.54
CA PRO A 70 8.10 -8.51 15.35
C PRO A 70 6.83 -9.37 15.60
N SER A 71 6.87 -10.63 15.12
CA SER A 71 5.79 -11.58 15.40
C SER A 71 5.79 -11.99 16.88
N ILE A 72 4.69 -11.76 17.58
CA ILE A 72 4.51 -12.22 18.96
C ILE A 72 4.43 -13.75 19.01
N ALA A 73 3.82 -14.38 17.99
CA ALA A 73 3.63 -15.83 17.93
C ALA A 73 4.93 -16.58 17.60
N SER A 74 5.88 -15.95 16.91
CA SER A 74 7.16 -16.56 16.56
C SER A 74 8.27 -15.50 16.52
N PRO A 75 8.77 -15.07 17.71
CA PRO A 75 9.72 -13.96 17.79
C PRO A 75 11.04 -14.19 17.03
N GLY A 76 11.42 -15.45 16.80
CA GLY A 76 12.61 -15.82 16.01
C GLY A 76 12.42 -15.76 14.50
N ILE A 77 11.21 -15.49 14.00
CA ILE A 77 10.90 -15.39 12.57
C ILE A 77 10.40 -13.98 12.28
N LEU A 78 11.14 -13.26 11.44
CA LEU A 78 10.81 -11.92 11.01
C LEU A 78 9.43 -11.86 10.32
N LYS A 79 8.64 -10.84 10.64
CA LYS A 79 7.37 -10.49 9.99
C LYS A 79 7.24 -8.96 9.83
N PRO A 80 6.55 -8.47 8.78
CA PRO A 80 5.96 -9.24 7.66
C PRO A 80 7.03 -9.86 6.76
N ASP A 81 6.61 -10.72 5.82
CA ASP A 81 7.54 -11.35 4.87
C ASP A 81 7.84 -10.44 3.67
N ILE A 82 6.81 -9.78 3.13
CA ILE A 82 6.88 -8.96 1.92
C ILE A 82 5.66 -8.01 1.89
N ILE A 83 5.77 -6.88 1.18
CA ILE A 83 4.66 -5.95 0.96
C ILE A 83 4.18 -5.96 -0.49
N GLY A 84 2.94 -5.49 -0.68
CA GLY A 84 2.34 -5.29 -2.00
C GLY A 84 1.16 -4.32 -1.94
N PRO A 85 0.58 -3.95 -3.09
CA PRO A 85 -0.44 -2.91 -3.20
C PRO A 85 -1.70 -3.25 -2.42
N GLY A 86 -2.08 -2.38 -1.50
CA GLY A 86 -3.30 -2.53 -0.71
C GLY A 86 -3.90 -1.21 -0.23
N LEU A 87 -3.46 -0.09 -0.80
CA LEU A 87 -4.01 1.23 -0.49
C LEU A 87 -4.76 1.73 -1.74
N ASN A 88 -6.03 2.10 -1.56
CA ASN A 88 -6.91 2.65 -2.58
C ASN A 88 -6.99 1.79 -3.86
N ILE A 89 -7.23 0.49 -3.69
CA ILE A 89 -7.35 -0.47 -4.79
C ILE A 89 -8.79 -0.56 -5.26
N LEU A 90 -9.01 -0.35 -6.56
CA LEU A 90 -10.29 -0.56 -7.23
C LEU A 90 -10.51 -2.06 -7.50
N ALA A 91 -11.61 -2.62 -7.01
CA ALA A 91 -11.98 -4.02 -7.23
C ALA A 91 -13.49 -4.19 -7.43
N ALA A 92 -13.90 -5.36 -7.93
CA ALA A 92 -15.32 -5.67 -8.09
C ALA A 92 -16.03 -5.75 -6.73
N TRP A 93 -17.24 -5.21 -6.66
CA TRP A 93 -18.05 -5.14 -5.46
C TRP A 93 -19.51 -5.52 -5.77
N PRO A 94 -20.15 -6.36 -4.94
CA PRO A 94 -21.44 -6.96 -5.28
C PRO A 94 -22.62 -5.97 -5.23
N VAL A 95 -22.49 -4.88 -4.48
CA VAL A 95 -23.53 -3.87 -4.33
C VAL A 95 -23.02 -2.56 -4.89
N SER A 96 -23.80 -1.91 -5.73
CA SER A 96 -23.40 -0.62 -6.27
C SER A 96 -23.51 0.47 -5.19
N VAL A 97 -22.41 1.18 -4.92
CA VAL A 97 -22.38 2.31 -3.98
C VAL A 97 -23.03 3.55 -4.60
N ASP A 98 -23.02 3.66 -5.93
CA ASP A 98 -23.53 4.78 -6.71
C ASP A 98 -24.76 4.43 -7.58
N ASN A 99 -25.31 3.22 -7.44
CA ASN A 99 -26.35 2.62 -8.30
C ASN A 99 -25.98 2.56 -9.81
N VAL A 100 -24.70 2.65 -10.16
CA VAL A 100 -24.21 2.64 -11.55
C VAL A 100 -23.10 1.63 -11.77
N THR A 101 -22.22 1.40 -10.78
CA THR A 101 -21.03 0.55 -10.93
C THR A 101 -20.99 -0.59 -9.91
N THR A 102 -20.48 -1.76 -10.32
CA THR A 102 -20.23 -2.92 -9.45
C THR A 102 -18.75 -2.97 -9.01
N PHE A 103 -18.20 -1.80 -8.69
CA PHE A 103 -16.80 -1.64 -8.27
C PHE A 103 -16.74 -0.73 -7.04
N ASP A 104 -15.71 -0.94 -6.23
CA ASP A 104 -15.43 -0.12 -5.05
C ASP A 104 -13.92 0.04 -4.85
N ILE A 105 -13.52 1.10 -4.15
CA ILE A 105 -12.12 1.38 -3.80
C ILE A 105 -11.93 1.02 -2.33
N LEU A 106 -11.07 0.04 -2.06
CA LEU A 106 -10.81 -0.44 -0.71
C LEU A 106 -9.33 -0.39 -0.36
N SER A 107 -9.07 -0.20 0.93
CA SER A 107 -7.74 -0.19 1.52
C SER A 107 -7.62 -1.24 2.62
N GLY A 108 -6.53 -1.99 2.64
CA GLY A 108 -6.23 -2.98 3.66
C GLY A 108 -5.19 -4.01 3.23
N THR A 109 -4.55 -4.64 4.20
CA THR A 109 -3.66 -5.79 3.96
C THR A 109 -4.42 -6.98 3.36
N LEU A 110 -5.72 -7.09 3.64
CA LEU A 110 -6.63 -8.03 2.98
C LEU A 110 -6.69 -7.82 1.45
N VAL A 111 -6.41 -6.61 0.98
CA VAL A 111 -6.39 -6.25 -0.45
C VAL A 111 -4.99 -6.40 -1.05
N SER A 112 -3.92 -6.31 -0.25
CA SER A 112 -2.57 -6.74 -0.65
C SER A 112 -2.45 -8.25 -0.83
N CYS A 113 -3.11 -9.03 0.02
CA CYS A 113 -3.06 -10.50 0.00
C CYS A 113 -3.42 -11.15 -1.36
N PRO A 114 -4.53 -10.78 -2.05
CA PRO A 114 -4.87 -11.36 -3.35
C PRO A 114 -3.85 -11.02 -4.46
N HIS A 115 -3.18 -9.86 -4.41
CA HIS A 115 -2.08 -9.55 -5.35
C HIS A 115 -0.93 -10.55 -5.20
N LEU A 116 -0.44 -10.76 -3.97
CA LEU A 116 0.62 -11.71 -3.70
C LEU A 116 0.19 -13.17 -3.98
N SER A 117 -1.07 -13.51 -3.69
CA SER A 117 -1.61 -14.83 -3.97
C SER A 117 -1.70 -15.10 -5.49
N GLY A 118 -2.07 -14.10 -6.28
CA GLY A 118 -2.06 -14.17 -7.75
C GLY A 118 -0.66 -14.39 -8.31
N ILE A 119 0.34 -13.65 -7.81
CA ILE A 119 1.75 -13.84 -8.18
C ILE A 119 2.23 -15.24 -7.82
N ALA A 120 1.94 -15.71 -6.60
CA ALA A 120 2.29 -17.05 -6.16
C ALA A 120 1.63 -18.14 -7.05
N ALA A 121 0.38 -17.93 -7.47
CA ALA A 121 -0.33 -18.84 -8.37
C ALA A 121 0.30 -18.85 -9.78
N LEU A 122 0.71 -17.70 -10.32
CA LEU A 122 1.42 -17.61 -11.60
C LEU A 122 2.77 -18.34 -11.54
N ILE A 123 3.54 -18.14 -10.46
CA ILE A 123 4.81 -18.86 -10.25
C ILE A 123 4.55 -20.36 -10.13
N LYS A 124 3.51 -20.79 -9.39
CA LYS A 124 3.14 -22.21 -9.26
C LYS A 124 2.73 -22.82 -10.60
N SER A 125 2.04 -22.07 -11.45
CA SER A 125 1.65 -22.51 -12.79
C SER A 125 2.88 -22.74 -13.69
N SER A 126 3.86 -21.84 -13.64
CA SER A 126 5.12 -21.96 -14.41
C SER A 126 6.11 -22.95 -13.80
N HIS A 127 6.03 -23.22 -12.50
CA HIS A 127 6.88 -24.16 -11.77
C HIS A 127 6.04 -25.13 -10.90
N PRO A 128 5.33 -26.10 -11.50
CA PRO A 128 4.42 -26.99 -10.78
C PRO A 128 5.07 -27.83 -9.69
N ASP A 129 6.37 -28.13 -9.80
CA ASP A 129 7.11 -28.93 -8.81
C ASP A 129 7.63 -28.11 -7.63
N TRP A 130 7.57 -26.77 -7.68
CA TRP A 130 8.05 -25.94 -6.60
C TRP A 130 7.17 -26.06 -5.35
N SER A 131 7.83 -26.17 -4.20
CA SER A 131 7.16 -26.15 -2.91
C SER A 131 6.66 -24.73 -2.57
N PRO A 132 5.67 -24.57 -1.66
CA PRO A 132 5.25 -23.26 -1.19
C PRO A 132 6.41 -22.42 -0.62
N ALA A 133 7.36 -23.06 0.05
CA ALA A 133 8.56 -22.41 0.57
C ALA A 133 9.48 -21.90 -0.55
N ALA A 134 9.64 -22.67 -1.64
CA ALA A 134 10.42 -22.24 -2.80
C ALA A 134 9.77 -21.03 -3.50
N ILE A 135 8.45 -21.03 -3.66
CA ILE A 135 7.71 -19.89 -4.24
C ILE A 135 7.84 -18.65 -3.36
N LYS A 136 7.61 -18.81 -2.04
CA LYS A 136 7.80 -17.72 -1.07
C LYS A 136 9.23 -17.16 -1.14
N SER A 137 10.23 -18.03 -1.15
CA SER A 137 11.63 -17.64 -1.26
C SER A 137 11.88 -16.83 -2.53
N ALA A 138 11.40 -17.30 -3.68
CA ALA A 138 11.58 -16.62 -4.95
C ALA A 138 11.00 -15.20 -4.94
N ILE A 139 9.77 -15.04 -4.43
CA ILE A 139 9.10 -13.74 -4.31
C ILE A 139 9.87 -12.80 -3.37
N MET A 140 10.32 -13.30 -2.22
CA MET A 140 11.05 -12.49 -1.24
C MET A 140 12.44 -12.06 -1.74
N THR A 141 13.19 -12.94 -2.42
CA THR A 141 14.58 -12.65 -2.81
C THR A 141 14.71 -11.69 -3.99
N ILE A 142 13.63 -11.48 -4.75
CA ILE A 142 13.61 -10.55 -5.89
C ILE A 142 12.90 -9.24 -5.55
N ALA A 143 12.40 -9.07 -4.33
CA ALA A 143 11.64 -7.89 -3.95
C ALA A 143 12.47 -6.61 -4.11
N ASP A 144 11.81 -5.54 -4.55
CA ASP A 144 12.42 -4.23 -4.72
C ASP A 144 12.42 -3.48 -3.39
N MET A 145 13.58 -2.92 -3.03
CA MET A 145 13.77 -2.16 -1.79
C MET A 145 13.55 -0.67 -1.99
N LEU A 146 13.44 -0.22 -3.24
CA LEU A 146 13.36 1.19 -3.59
C LEU A 146 11.94 1.61 -3.97
N ASN A 147 11.65 2.89 -3.73
CA ASN A 147 10.48 3.54 -4.30
C ASN A 147 10.78 4.11 -5.71
N LEU A 148 9.80 4.73 -6.34
CA LEU A 148 9.95 5.32 -7.69
C LEU A 148 10.95 6.49 -7.75
N GLU A 149 11.29 7.10 -6.62
CA GLU A 149 12.36 8.10 -6.50
C GLU A 149 13.76 7.46 -6.40
N GLY A 150 13.86 6.14 -6.29
CA GLY A 150 15.13 5.42 -6.16
C GLY A 150 15.72 5.46 -4.75
N ILE A 151 14.94 5.88 -3.75
CA ILE A 151 15.32 5.85 -2.34
C ILE A 151 14.68 4.65 -1.64
N PRO A 152 15.16 4.23 -0.46
CA PRO A 152 14.52 3.16 0.31
C PRO A 152 13.04 3.45 0.55
N ILE A 153 12.20 2.41 0.46
CA ILE A 153 10.77 2.51 0.74
C ILE A 153 10.54 3.16 2.10
N VAL A 154 9.65 4.16 2.12
CA VAL A 154 9.31 4.91 3.32
C VAL A 154 8.03 4.41 3.98
N ASP A 155 7.86 4.74 5.25
CA ASP A 155 6.63 4.52 6.00
C ASP A 155 5.68 5.72 5.87
N ARG A 156 4.53 5.63 6.55
CA ARG A 156 3.50 6.69 6.62
C ARG A 156 4.02 8.08 7.03
N SER A 157 5.19 8.15 7.67
CA SER A 157 5.80 9.38 8.21
C SER A 157 6.86 9.95 7.26
N ASN A 158 7.00 9.40 6.05
CA ASN A 158 8.06 9.70 5.08
C ASN A 158 9.48 9.42 5.62
N ILE A 159 9.60 8.48 6.55
CA ILE A 159 10.89 8.00 7.09
C ILE A 159 11.16 6.61 6.50
N PRO A 160 12.41 6.21 6.24
CA PRO A 160 12.71 4.86 5.76
C PRO A 160 12.03 3.78 6.59
N ALA A 161 11.27 2.92 5.93
CA ALA A 161 10.53 1.85 6.58
C ALA A 161 11.49 0.75 7.05
N ASP A 162 11.32 0.31 8.28
CA ASP A 162 12.17 -0.73 8.86
C ASP A 162 11.80 -2.14 8.37
N ILE A 163 12.61 -3.11 8.74
CA ILE A 163 12.40 -4.51 8.35
C ILE A 163 11.11 -5.11 8.95
N TYR A 164 10.63 -4.56 10.07
CA TYR A 164 9.34 -4.95 10.68
C TYR A 164 8.13 -4.33 9.96
N SER A 165 8.39 -3.49 8.98
CA SER A 165 7.40 -2.84 8.13
C SER A 165 7.30 -3.46 6.76
N THR A 166 8.46 -3.73 6.16
CA THR A 166 8.57 -4.10 4.75
C THR A 166 8.89 -5.58 4.56
N GLY A 167 9.46 -6.25 5.57
CA GLY A 167 10.03 -7.58 5.39
C GLY A 167 11.14 -7.57 4.34
N SER A 168 10.96 -8.35 3.28
CA SER A 168 11.84 -8.33 2.10
C SER A 168 11.61 -7.15 1.16
N SER A 169 10.66 -6.25 1.46
CA SER A 169 10.26 -5.08 0.64
C SER A 169 9.19 -5.40 -0.40
N HIS A 170 9.11 -4.64 -1.50
CA HIS A 170 7.95 -4.63 -2.38
C HIS A 170 8.04 -5.71 -3.46
N VAL A 171 6.95 -6.43 -3.68
CA VAL A 171 6.90 -7.46 -4.72
C VAL A 171 7.13 -6.89 -6.13
N ILE A 172 7.91 -7.61 -6.94
CA ILE A 172 8.10 -7.31 -8.37
C ILE A 172 7.14 -8.16 -9.21
N TYR A 173 6.49 -7.52 -10.17
CA TYR A 173 5.54 -8.15 -11.11
C TYR A 173 6.20 -8.64 -12.40
N ASP A 174 7.36 -8.09 -12.76
CA ASP A 174 8.14 -8.55 -13.90
C ASP A 174 8.90 -9.83 -13.52
N ILE A 175 8.22 -10.95 -13.69
CA ILE A 175 8.80 -12.30 -13.56
C ILE A 175 9.64 -12.55 -14.83
N LYS A 176 10.73 -11.80 -15.02
CA LYS A 176 11.83 -12.28 -15.88
C LYS A 176 12.17 -13.70 -15.46
N PRO A 177 12.56 -14.59 -16.40
CA PRO A 177 12.62 -16.01 -16.13
C PRO A 177 13.42 -16.22 -14.85
N MET A 178 12.74 -16.71 -13.80
CA MET A 178 13.34 -17.15 -12.55
C MET A 178 14.20 -18.36 -12.92
N THR A 179 15.35 -18.12 -13.55
CA THR A 179 16.30 -19.15 -13.89
C THR A 179 16.77 -19.70 -12.56
N ARG A 180 16.56 -21.01 -12.36
CA ARG A 180 17.18 -21.80 -11.30
C ARG A 180 18.59 -21.27 -11.10
N GLY A 181 18.89 -20.79 -9.89
CA GLY A 181 20.16 -20.16 -9.56
C GLY A 181 21.32 -20.92 -10.21
N SER A 182 22.21 -20.16 -10.84
CA SER A 182 23.49 -20.63 -11.38
C SER A 182 24.06 -21.69 -10.44
N SER A 183 24.36 -22.86 -11.00
CA SER A 183 25.03 -23.92 -10.26
C SER A 183 26.24 -23.34 -9.56
N MET A 184 26.30 -23.50 -8.24
CA MET A 184 27.58 -23.48 -7.55
C MET A 184 28.40 -24.64 -8.14
N THR A 185 29.35 -24.28 -8.98
CA THR A 185 30.54 -25.07 -9.32
C THR A 185 31.74 -24.22 -8.97
#